data_AF-A0A9E3U416-F1
#
_entry.id   AF-A0A9E3U416-F1
#
_cell.length_a   1.000
_cell.length_b   1.000
_cell.length_c   1.000
_cell.angle_alpha   90.00
_cell.angle_beta   90.00
_cell.angle_gamma   90.00
#
_symmetry.space_group_name_H-M   'P 1'
#
loop_
_entity.id
_entity.type
_entity.pdbx_description
1 polymer ?
#
loop_
_entity_poly.entity_id
_entity_poly.type
_entity_poly.pdbx_seq_one_letter_code
_entity_poly.pdbx_strand_id
1 'polypeptide(L)'
;MVWRVAILVAGLAGCGQSAFGRAPEHAPRAAVRVAAPDADDDLREVVMRELVTSFGSMEWSRGEGEEATRVNVLCIGFGDDVDPSDAFMARLADEHRAVKASRCRYDEEGGVVRAEPSGIPAMFLHVEDVRRDGDRAEAKGSYFHDGKAAKEELFVLERRAERWVIASRTTISIAWSRAPLRSRRSSNAGS
;
A
#
# COMPACT_ATOMS: atom_id res chain seq x y z
N MET A 1 -17.48 14.00 65.77
CA MET A 1 -16.59 14.93 66.50
C MET A 1 -16.12 15.99 65.53
N VAL A 2 -16.45 17.24 65.84
CA VAL A 2 -16.26 18.43 65.01
C VAL A 2 -14.94 19.07 65.42
N TRP A 3 -14.02 19.28 64.49
CA TRP A 3 -12.86 20.15 64.72
C TRP A 3 -12.81 21.22 63.63
N ARG A 4 -13.08 22.45 64.06
CA ARG A 4 -12.85 23.70 63.33
C ARG A 4 -11.41 24.12 63.62
N VAL A 5 -10.63 24.41 62.58
CA VAL A 5 -9.42 25.23 62.71
C VAL A 5 -9.50 26.29 61.61
N ALA A 6 -9.63 27.54 62.05
CA ALA A 6 -9.43 28.73 61.24
C ALA A 6 -8.02 29.23 61.53
N ILE A 7 -7.22 29.50 60.50
CA ILE A 7 -6.02 30.34 60.62
C ILE A 7 -5.98 31.35 59.49
N LEU A 8 -5.64 32.56 59.91
CA LEU A 8 -5.62 33.84 59.23
C LEU A 8 -4.49 33.99 58.19
N VAL A 9 -4.74 34.99 57.34
CA VAL A 9 -4.00 35.58 56.23
C VAL A 9 -2.64 36.20 56.62
N ALA A 10 -1.64 36.03 55.76
CA ALA A 10 -0.63 37.03 55.36
C ALA A 10 -0.01 36.51 54.05
N GLY A 11 -0.14 37.15 52.89
CA GLY A 11 0.31 38.51 52.61
C GLY A 11 1.76 38.43 52.15
N LEU A 12 2.02 38.42 50.84
CA LEU A 12 3.22 38.98 50.20
C LEU A 12 2.99 39.07 48.69
N ALA A 13 2.95 40.33 48.24
CA ALA A 13 2.97 40.72 46.86
C ALA A 13 4.32 40.33 46.23
N GLY A 14 4.27 39.59 45.13
CA GLY A 14 5.41 39.33 44.25
C GLY A 14 4.99 39.58 42.81
N CYS A 15 5.17 40.80 42.34
CA CYS A 15 5.09 41.14 40.92
C CYS A 15 6.28 40.51 40.19
N GLY A 16 6.15 39.25 39.79
CA GLY A 16 7.03 38.60 38.83
C GLY A 16 6.46 38.77 37.42
N GLN A 17 6.99 39.72 36.67
CA GLN A 17 6.72 39.86 35.23
C GLN A 17 7.36 38.67 34.50
N SER A 18 6.64 37.56 34.38
CA SER A 18 6.96 36.54 33.40
C SER A 18 6.61 37.11 32.03
N ALA A 19 7.64 37.43 31.25
CA ALA A 19 7.53 37.64 29.83
C ALA A 19 6.90 36.39 29.21
N PHE A 20 5.58 36.43 29.01
CA PHE A 20 4.88 35.49 28.14
C PHE A 20 5.41 35.74 26.73
N GLY A 21 6.47 35.04 26.38
CA GLY A 21 6.78 34.74 24.99
C GLY A 21 5.51 34.19 24.38
N ARG A 22 4.89 34.98 23.51
CA ARG A 22 3.75 34.59 22.69
C ARG A 22 4.18 33.33 21.96
N ALA A 23 3.68 32.18 22.40
CA ALA A 23 3.86 30.93 21.67
C ALA A 23 3.42 31.22 20.23
N PRO A 24 4.20 30.79 19.21
CA PRO A 24 3.84 31.01 17.83
C PRO A 24 2.44 30.45 17.64
N GLU A 25 1.52 31.36 17.33
CA GLU A 25 0.15 31.08 16.97
C GLU A 25 0.20 29.95 15.93
N HIS A 26 -0.11 28.74 16.38
CA HIS A 26 -0.13 27.57 15.50
C HIS A 26 -1.21 27.85 14.48
N ALA A 27 -0.77 28.38 13.33
CA ALA A 27 -1.61 28.55 12.16
C ALA A 27 -2.42 27.26 12.02
N PRO A 28 -3.77 27.34 11.90
CA PRO A 28 -4.60 26.16 11.81
C PRO A 28 -4.03 25.28 10.71
N ARG A 29 -3.46 24.14 11.12
CA ARG A 29 -2.88 23.15 10.22
C ARG A 29 -4.01 22.83 9.26
N ALA A 30 -3.90 23.34 8.04
CA ALA A 30 -4.93 23.17 7.03
C ALA A 30 -5.31 21.70 7.05
N ALA A 31 -6.56 21.41 7.44
CA ALA A 31 -7.05 20.04 7.47
C ALA A 31 -6.84 19.54 6.04
N VAL A 32 -5.83 18.68 5.88
CA VAL A 32 -5.57 18.02 4.60
C VAL A 32 -6.86 17.29 4.34
N ARG A 33 -7.67 17.82 3.40
CA ARG A 33 -8.85 17.12 2.91
C ARG A 33 -8.30 15.85 2.29
N VAL A 34 -8.33 14.77 3.07
CA VAL A 34 -8.12 13.43 2.55
C VAL A 34 -9.19 13.30 1.48
N ALA A 35 -8.76 13.27 0.21
CA ALA A 35 -9.67 13.08 -0.89
C ALA A 35 -10.53 11.84 -0.58
N ALA A 36 -11.82 11.92 -0.84
CA ALA A 36 -12.69 10.76 -0.68
C ALA A 36 -12.04 9.58 -1.44
N PRO A 37 -11.99 8.38 -0.84
CA PRO A 37 -11.42 7.23 -1.51
C PRO A 37 -12.08 7.06 -2.87
N ASP A 38 -11.26 6.80 -3.89
CA ASP A 38 -11.75 6.52 -5.24
C ASP A 38 -12.74 5.36 -5.15
N ALA A 39 -13.89 5.45 -5.84
CA ALA A 39 -14.89 4.39 -5.82
C ALA A 39 -14.34 3.05 -6.31
N ASP A 40 -13.25 3.09 -7.08
CA ASP A 40 -12.53 1.92 -7.56
C ASP A 40 -11.53 1.36 -6.53
N ASP A 41 -11.15 2.11 -5.49
CA ASP A 41 -10.24 1.61 -4.45
C ASP A 41 -10.85 0.45 -3.66
N ASP A 42 -12.17 0.43 -3.46
CA ASP A 42 -12.86 -0.70 -2.81
C ASP A 42 -12.76 -1.98 -3.67
N LEU A 43 -12.91 -1.84 -4.99
CA LEU A 43 -12.76 -2.95 -5.94
C LEU A 43 -11.31 -3.44 -5.97
N ARG A 44 -10.35 -2.52 -6.07
CA ARG A 44 -8.91 -2.83 -6.03
C ARG A 44 -8.52 -3.52 -4.73
N GLU A 45 -9.11 -3.12 -3.60
CA GLU A 45 -8.84 -3.75 -2.31
C GLU A 45 -9.32 -5.19 -2.27
N VAL A 46 -10.54 -5.47 -2.74
CA VAL A 46 -11.08 -6.84 -2.79
C VAL A 46 -10.18 -7.74 -3.64
N VAL A 47 -9.79 -7.26 -4.82
CA VAL A 47 -8.87 -8.01 -5.70
C VAL A 47 -7.51 -8.19 -5.05
N MET A 48 -6.94 -7.12 -4.46
CA MET A 48 -5.61 -7.18 -3.85
C MET A 48 -5.57 -8.15 -2.68
N ARG A 49 -6.59 -8.17 -1.82
CA ARG A 49 -6.69 -9.15 -0.72
C ARG A 49 -6.75 -10.58 -1.23
N GLU A 50 -7.45 -10.83 -2.33
CA GLU A 50 -7.48 -12.15 -2.96
C GLU A 50 -6.10 -12.53 -3.53
N LEU A 51 -5.39 -11.60 -4.16
CA LEU A 51 -4.03 -11.81 -4.65
C LEU A 51 -3.07 -12.09 -3.49
N VAL A 52 -3.14 -11.33 -2.40
CA VAL A 52 -2.33 -11.56 -1.19
C VAL A 52 -2.64 -12.93 -0.58
N THR A 53 -3.92 -13.30 -0.47
CA THR A 53 -4.32 -14.61 0.07
C THR A 53 -3.84 -15.75 -0.83
N SER A 54 -3.93 -15.57 -2.14
CA SER A 54 -3.58 -16.61 -3.13
C SER A 54 -2.07 -16.78 -3.28
N PHE A 55 -1.30 -15.70 -3.15
CA PHE A 55 0.11 -15.67 -3.57
C PHE A 55 1.08 -15.19 -2.48
N GLY A 56 0.61 -14.48 -1.46
CA GLY A 56 1.44 -13.87 -0.41
C GLY A 56 2.18 -14.90 0.46
N SER A 57 1.67 -16.13 0.55
CA SER A 57 2.30 -17.22 1.30
C SER A 57 3.07 -18.21 0.44
N MET A 58 3.24 -17.96 -0.87
CA MET A 58 3.97 -18.89 -1.71
C MET A 58 5.46 -18.91 -1.32
N GLU A 59 5.99 -20.12 -1.17
CA GLU A 59 7.43 -20.36 -1.06
C GLU A 59 7.97 -20.60 -2.47
N TRP A 60 9.06 -19.93 -2.84
CA TRP A 60 9.56 -19.93 -4.21
C TRP A 60 10.94 -20.58 -4.23
N SER A 61 11.13 -21.64 -5.00
CA SER A 61 12.47 -22.09 -5.36
C SER A 61 12.87 -21.46 -6.69
N ARG A 62 14.14 -21.04 -6.80
CA ARG A 62 14.71 -20.48 -8.04
C ARG A 62 15.16 -21.56 -9.03
N GLY A 63 14.91 -22.83 -8.72
CA GLY A 63 15.27 -23.99 -9.55
C GLY A 63 15.26 -25.29 -8.75
N GLU A 64 15.51 -26.42 -9.43
CA GLU A 64 15.76 -27.70 -8.78
C GLU A 64 17.06 -27.61 -7.96
N GLY A 65 16.94 -27.76 -6.63
CA GLY A 65 18.09 -27.77 -5.72
C GLY A 65 18.40 -26.44 -5.01
N GLU A 66 17.66 -25.36 -5.29
CA GLU A 66 17.77 -24.11 -4.52
C GLU A 66 16.80 -24.09 -3.33
N GLU A 67 17.25 -23.56 -2.19
CA GLU A 67 16.43 -23.42 -0.98
C GLU A 67 15.24 -22.50 -1.25
N ALA A 68 14.04 -22.95 -0.89
CA ALA A 68 12.83 -22.19 -1.09
C ALA A 68 12.93 -20.86 -0.31
N THR A 69 12.98 -19.76 -1.04
CA THR A 69 12.99 -18.43 -0.45
C THR A 69 11.56 -18.03 -0.12
N ARG A 70 11.29 -17.66 1.13
CA ARG A 70 10.01 -17.03 1.48
C ARG A 70 9.99 -15.59 0.99
N VAL A 71 9.01 -15.21 0.19
CA VAL A 71 8.76 -13.79 -0.08
C VAL A 71 8.23 -13.16 1.19
N ASN A 72 8.95 -12.16 1.67
CA ASN A 72 8.62 -11.47 2.92
C ASN A 72 8.02 -10.08 2.70
N VAL A 73 8.04 -9.57 1.46
CA VAL A 73 7.61 -8.22 1.11
C VAL A 73 6.73 -8.27 -0.14
N LEU A 74 5.60 -7.57 -0.11
CA LEU A 74 4.68 -7.45 -1.23
C LEU A 74 4.71 -6.02 -1.76
N CYS A 75 5.10 -5.85 -3.02
CA CYS A 75 5.10 -4.56 -3.71
C CYS A 75 3.74 -4.38 -4.38
N ILE A 76 2.99 -3.34 -4.01
CA ILE A 76 1.62 -3.14 -4.45
C ILE A 76 1.57 -1.98 -5.45
N GLY A 77 0.99 -2.20 -6.63
CA GLY A 77 0.82 -1.18 -7.68
C GLY A 77 -0.51 -1.27 -8.42
N PHE A 78 -0.89 -0.18 -9.09
CA PHE A 78 -2.09 -0.08 -9.94
C PHE A 78 -1.78 0.48 -11.34
N GLY A 79 -2.49 0.03 -12.37
CA GLY A 79 -2.39 0.58 -13.73
C GLY A 79 -0.96 0.63 -14.30
N ASP A 80 -0.53 1.77 -14.83
CA ASP A 80 0.84 1.94 -15.34
C ASP A 80 1.86 2.18 -14.21
N ASP A 81 1.95 1.24 -13.26
CA ASP A 81 2.84 1.26 -12.09
C ASP A 81 2.64 2.46 -11.14
N VAL A 82 1.38 2.87 -10.98
CA VAL A 82 0.97 3.92 -10.05
C VAL A 82 0.96 3.36 -8.61
N ASP A 83 1.62 4.06 -7.71
CA ASP A 83 1.59 3.77 -6.28
C ASP A 83 0.15 3.92 -5.72
N PRO A 84 -0.31 2.97 -4.90
CA PRO A 84 -1.54 3.14 -4.14
C PRO A 84 -1.46 4.34 -3.19
N SER A 85 -2.63 4.90 -2.86
CA SER A 85 -2.74 5.95 -1.85
C SER A 85 -2.28 5.45 -0.49
N ASP A 86 -1.81 6.35 0.39
CA ASP A 86 -1.45 5.97 1.77
C ASP A 86 -2.65 5.39 2.53
N ALA A 87 -3.85 5.90 2.24
CA ALA A 87 -5.10 5.40 2.80
C ALA A 87 -5.39 3.96 2.36
N PHE A 88 -5.11 3.61 1.10
CA PHE A 88 -5.21 2.24 0.62
C PHE A 88 -4.20 1.32 1.31
N MET A 89 -2.93 1.75 1.34
CA MET A 89 -1.87 0.97 2.00
C MET A 89 -2.15 0.73 3.49
N ALA A 90 -2.73 1.71 4.18
CA ALA A 90 -3.11 1.57 5.59
C ALA A 90 -4.16 0.46 5.81
N ARG A 91 -5.06 0.21 4.85
CA ARG A 91 -6.05 -0.87 4.94
C ARG A 91 -5.42 -2.26 4.73
N LEU A 92 -4.27 -2.32 4.06
CA LEU A 92 -3.49 -3.55 3.87
C LEU A 92 -2.39 -3.73 4.92
N ALA A 93 -2.26 -2.86 5.91
CA ALA A 93 -1.13 -2.86 6.84
C ALA A 93 -1.02 -4.16 7.68
N ASP A 94 -2.14 -4.86 7.87
CA ASP A 94 -2.19 -6.14 8.58
C ASP A 94 -1.80 -7.34 7.71
N GLU A 95 -1.67 -7.13 6.39
CA GLU A 95 -1.46 -8.16 5.37
C GLU A 95 -0.01 -8.15 4.87
N HIS A 96 0.83 -9.04 5.40
CA HIS A 96 2.27 -9.13 5.07
C HIS A 96 3.02 -7.77 5.22
N ARG A 97 4.31 -7.71 4.85
CA ARG A 97 5.02 -6.42 4.73
C ARG A 97 4.70 -5.80 3.37
N ALA A 98 3.48 -5.27 3.22
CA ALA A 98 3.09 -4.57 2.00
C ALA A 98 3.77 -3.20 1.90
N VAL A 99 4.36 -2.91 0.74
CA VAL A 99 4.97 -1.62 0.41
C VAL A 99 4.49 -1.15 -0.96
N LYS A 100 4.60 0.14 -1.23
CA LYS A 100 4.26 0.70 -2.54
C LYS A 100 5.21 0.19 -3.63
N ALA A 101 4.72 0.06 -4.85
CA ALA A 101 5.47 -0.32 -6.03
C ALA A 101 6.79 0.45 -6.20
N SER A 102 6.78 1.77 -5.98
CA SER A 102 7.97 2.63 -6.06
C SER A 102 9.09 2.30 -5.05
N ARG A 103 8.77 1.50 -4.02
CA ARG A 103 9.74 0.98 -3.04
C ARG A 103 10.36 -0.34 -3.49
N CYS A 104 10.07 -0.78 -4.70
CA CYS A 104 10.65 -2.00 -5.23
C CYS A 104 11.38 -1.71 -6.54
N ARG A 105 12.42 -2.50 -6.79
CA ARG A 105 13.20 -2.44 -8.02
C ARG A 105 13.35 -3.83 -8.59
N TYR A 106 13.35 -3.90 -9.91
CA TYR A 106 13.87 -5.05 -10.63
C TYR A 106 15.40 -4.97 -10.58
N ASP A 107 16.06 -6.07 -10.27
CA ASP A 107 17.51 -6.16 -10.41
C ASP A 107 17.96 -6.01 -11.88
N GLU A 108 19.26 -5.79 -12.11
CA GLU A 108 19.82 -5.49 -13.43
C GLU A 108 19.69 -6.65 -14.42
N GLU A 109 19.55 -7.88 -13.92
CA GLU A 109 19.23 -9.06 -14.72
C GLU A 109 17.73 -9.15 -15.07
N GLY A 110 16.98 -8.11 -14.69
CA GLY A 110 15.57 -7.91 -15.00
C GLY A 110 14.68 -8.92 -14.30
N GLY A 111 15.20 -9.55 -13.25
CA GLY A 111 14.89 -10.91 -12.89
C GLY A 111 14.62 -11.11 -11.41
N VAL A 112 14.77 -10.17 -10.49
CA VAL A 112 14.20 -10.29 -9.12
C VAL A 112 13.69 -8.95 -8.67
N VAL A 113 12.47 -8.94 -8.14
CA VAL A 113 11.93 -7.76 -7.48
C VAL A 113 12.51 -7.72 -6.07
N ARG A 114 13.21 -6.63 -5.74
CA ARG A 114 13.78 -6.39 -4.41
C ARG A 114 13.17 -5.14 -3.80
N ALA A 115 12.84 -5.22 -2.51
CA ALA A 115 12.36 -4.08 -1.75
C ALA A 115 13.52 -3.18 -1.30
N GLU A 116 13.47 -1.91 -1.68
CA GLU A 116 14.45 -0.88 -1.33
C GLU A 116 14.12 -0.24 0.03
N PRO A 117 15.12 0.12 0.85
CA PRO A 117 16.57 -0.06 0.64
C PRO A 117 17.10 -1.43 1.10
N SER A 118 16.20 -2.31 1.57
CA SER A 118 16.57 -3.54 2.27
C SER A 118 17.22 -4.60 1.36
N GLY A 119 17.00 -4.53 0.04
CA GLY A 119 17.42 -5.54 -0.91
C GLY A 119 16.70 -6.89 -0.75
N ILE A 120 15.70 -6.99 0.11
CA ILE A 120 15.00 -8.26 0.40
C ILE A 120 14.17 -8.68 -0.81
N PRO A 121 14.16 -9.98 -1.19
CA PRO A 121 13.28 -10.50 -2.23
C PRO A 121 11.81 -10.16 -1.95
N ALA A 122 11.13 -9.67 -2.98
CA ALA A 122 9.76 -9.24 -2.93
C ALA A 122 8.97 -9.83 -4.09
N MET A 123 7.65 -9.84 -3.96
CA MET A 123 6.73 -10.14 -5.05
C MET A 123 5.97 -8.87 -5.41
N PHE A 124 5.79 -8.62 -6.69
CA PHE A 124 4.96 -7.51 -7.14
C PHE A 124 3.53 -8.01 -7.36
N LEU A 125 2.57 -7.41 -6.66
CA LEU A 125 1.14 -7.61 -6.85
C LEU A 125 0.55 -6.37 -7.51
N HIS A 126 -0.26 -6.57 -8.53
CA HIS A 126 -0.70 -5.48 -9.38
C HIS A 126 -2.17 -5.63 -9.76
N VAL A 127 -2.91 -4.51 -9.75
CA VAL A 127 -4.26 -4.42 -10.35
C VAL A 127 -4.22 -3.42 -11.50
N GLU A 128 -4.29 -3.92 -12.73
CA GLU A 128 -4.02 -3.12 -13.93
C GLU A 128 -5.24 -2.30 -14.37
N ASP A 129 -6.40 -2.94 -14.42
CA ASP A 129 -7.64 -2.33 -14.94
C ASP A 129 -8.81 -2.73 -14.06
N VAL A 130 -9.73 -1.79 -13.87
CA VAL A 130 -11.01 -1.97 -13.17
C VAL A 130 -12.10 -1.33 -14.02
N ARG A 131 -13.03 -2.15 -14.49
CA ARG A 131 -14.17 -1.72 -15.31
C ARG A 131 -15.45 -1.99 -14.54
N ARG A 132 -16.18 -0.93 -14.21
CA ARG A 132 -17.42 -1.02 -13.44
C ARG A 132 -18.63 -0.84 -14.34
N ASP A 133 -19.65 -1.68 -14.13
CA ASP A 133 -20.98 -1.57 -14.71
C ASP A 133 -22.04 -1.81 -13.63
N GLY A 134 -22.49 -0.71 -13.00
CA GLY A 134 -23.46 -0.74 -11.90
C GLY A 134 -22.96 -1.50 -10.67
N ASP A 135 -23.62 -2.63 -10.38
CA ASP A 135 -23.34 -3.57 -9.29
C ASP A 135 -22.46 -4.75 -9.73
N ARG A 136 -21.88 -4.68 -10.93
CA ARG A 136 -20.88 -5.61 -11.44
C ARG A 136 -19.60 -4.86 -11.76
N ALA A 137 -18.46 -5.52 -11.61
CA ALA A 137 -17.18 -5.01 -12.08
C ALA A 137 -16.31 -6.15 -12.61
N GLU A 138 -15.38 -5.81 -13.49
CA GLU A 138 -14.31 -6.68 -13.95
C GLU A 138 -12.98 -6.03 -13.60
N ALA A 139 -12.05 -6.81 -13.06
CA ALA A 139 -10.74 -6.31 -12.70
C ALA A 139 -9.66 -7.29 -13.12
N LYS A 140 -8.53 -6.78 -13.59
CA LYS A 140 -7.39 -7.60 -13.98
C LYS A 140 -6.30 -7.48 -12.92
N GLY A 141 -5.99 -8.60 -12.28
CA GLY A 141 -4.94 -8.70 -11.29
C GLY A 141 -3.80 -9.59 -11.78
N SER A 142 -2.58 -9.27 -11.38
CA SER A 142 -1.40 -10.04 -11.74
C SER A 142 -0.41 -10.08 -10.59
N TYR A 143 0.45 -11.09 -10.61
CA TYR A 143 1.66 -11.06 -9.81
C TYR A 143 2.90 -11.30 -10.68
N PHE A 144 3.95 -10.58 -10.33
CA PHE A 144 5.26 -10.68 -10.96
C PHE A 144 6.26 -11.15 -9.94
N HIS A 145 6.99 -12.18 -10.33
CA HIS A 145 8.15 -12.66 -9.60
C HIS A 145 9.23 -13.00 -10.62
N ASP A 146 10.46 -12.85 -10.17
CA ASP A 146 11.64 -13.11 -10.96
C ASP A 146 11.67 -12.40 -12.34
N GLY A 147 11.15 -11.16 -12.41
CA GLY A 147 11.13 -10.40 -13.68
C GLY A 147 10.13 -10.87 -14.73
N LYS A 148 9.27 -11.82 -14.37
CA LYS A 148 8.30 -12.43 -15.27
C LYS A 148 6.91 -12.29 -14.68
N ALA A 149 5.93 -12.05 -15.55
CA ALA A 149 4.54 -12.22 -15.18
C ALA A 149 4.34 -13.71 -14.90
N ALA A 150 4.14 -14.07 -13.64
CA ALA A 150 4.00 -15.47 -13.26
C ALA A 150 2.54 -15.93 -13.37
N LYS A 151 1.58 -15.01 -13.19
CA LYS A 151 0.16 -15.26 -13.47
C LYS A 151 -0.62 -13.97 -13.67
N GLU A 152 -1.58 -14.01 -14.60
CA GLU A 152 -2.62 -13.00 -14.77
C GLU A 152 -4.01 -13.61 -14.55
N GLU A 153 -4.85 -12.92 -13.79
CA GLU A 153 -6.21 -13.32 -13.46
C GLU A 153 -7.22 -12.21 -13.78
N LEU A 154 -8.33 -12.61 -14.39
CA LEU A 154 -9.53 -11.79 -14.50
C LEU A 154 -10.45 -12.10 -13.33
N PHE A 155 -10.85 -11.08 -12.60
CA PHE A 155 -11.82 -11.14 -11.52
C PHE A 155 -13.14 -10.53 -12.00
N VAL A 156 -14.24 -11.24 -11.78
CA VAL A 156 -15.58 -10.67 -11.88
C VAL A 156 -16.07 -10.43 -10.47
N LEU A 157 -16.40 -9.19 -10.16
CA LEU A 157 -16.92 -8.75 -8.88
C LEU A 157 -18.41 -8.41 -8.99
N GLU A 158 -19.15 -8.72 -7.93
CA GLU A 158 -20.56 -8.37 -7.80
C GLU A 158 -20.79 -7.68 -6.46
N ARG A 159 -21.70 -6.70 -6.44
CA ARG A 159 -22.11 -6.05 -5.20
C ARG A 159 -23.24 -6.83 -4.54
N ARG A 160 -23.00 -7.32 -3.32
CA ARG A 160 -23.96 -8.05 -2.48
C ARG A 160 -24.05 -7.42 -1.11
N ALA A 161 -25.25 -7.01 -0.69
CA ALA A 161 -25.49 -6.35 0.59
C ALA A 161 -24.47 -5.21 0.86
N GLU A 162 -24.37 -4.30 -0.12
CA GLU A 162 -23.47 -3.14 -0.14
C GLU A 162 -21.96 -3.42 -0.25
N ARG A 163 -21.54 -4.68 -0.24
CA ARG A 163 -20.12 -5.07 -0.33
C ARG A 163 -19.80 -5.66 -1.70
N TRP A 164 -18.61 -5.38 -2.20
CA TRP A 164 -18.08 -6.08 -3.36
C TRP A 164 -17.55 -7.46 -2.96
N VAL A 165 -17.89 -8.47 -3.74
CA VAL A 165 -17.38 -9.83 -3.58
C VAL A 165 -16.93 -10.38 -4.92
N ILE A 166 -15.95 -11.29 -4.91
CA ILE A 166 -15.51 -11.99 -6.10
C ILE A 166 -16.56 -13.06 -6.44
N ALA A 167 -17.24 -12.89 -7.57
CA ALA A 167 -18.22 -13.84 -8.09
C ALA A 167 -17.53 -14.95 -8.88
N SER A 168 -16.48 -14.62 -9.64
CA SER A 168 -15.65 -15.61 -10.33
C SER A 168 -14.24 -15.07 -10.56
N ARG A 169 -13.31 -16.01 -10.77
CA ARG A 169 -11.95 -15.73 -11.20
C ARG A 169 -11.57 -16.66 -12.35
N THR A 170 -10.86 -16.12 -13.34
CA THR A 170 -10.38 -16.87 -14.49
C THR A 170 -8.90 -16.57 -14.69
N THR A 171 -8.07 -17.60 -14.71
CA THR A 171 -6.67 -17.44 -15.10
C THR A 171 -6.59 -17.24 -16.62
N ILE A 172 -6.06 -16.10 -17.04
CA ILE A 172 -6.00 -15.72 -18.47
C ILE A 172 -4.69 -16.21 -19.11
N SER A 173 -3.59 -16.17 -18.36
CA SER A 173 -2.27 -16.51 -18.90
C SER A 173 -1.28 -16.94 -17.82
N ILE A 174 -0.49 -17.97 -18.16
CA ILE A 174 0.79 -18.31 -17.53
C ILE A 174 1.85 -18.18 -18.64
N ALA A 175 1.92 -17.02 -19.28
CA ALA A 175 2.94 -16.78 -20.29
C ALA A 175 4.22 -16.35 -19.58
N TRP A 176 5.21 -17.24 -19.55
CA TRP A 176 6.61 -16.91 -19.27
C TRP A 176 7.16 -16.02 -20.39
N SER A 177 6.63 -14.81 -20.57
CA SER A 177 7.27 -13.83 -21.44
C SER A 177 8.35 -13.13 -20.62
N ARG A 178 9.58 -13.15 -21.14
CA ARG A 178 10.65 -12.27 -20.65
C ARG A 178 10.11 -10.84 -20.71
N ALA A 179 9.87 -10.21 -19.56
CA ALA A 179 9.33 -8.86 -19.55
C ALA A 179 10.27 -7.93 -20.34
N PRO A 180 9.77 -7.07 -21.24
CA PRO A 180 10.45 -5.85 -21.57
C PRO A 180 9.82 -4.73 -20.72
N LEU A 181 9.98 -4.75 -19.41
CA LEU A 181 9.81 -3.54 -18.60
C LEU A 181 11.11 -2.72 -18.69
N ARG A 182 11.49 -2.35 -19.91
CA ARG A 182 12.38 -1.21 -20.08
C ARG A 182 11.58 0.00 -19.67
N SER A 183 11.82 0.47 -18.45
CA SER A 183 11.48 1.85 -18.08
C SER A 183 11.94 2.75 -19.24
N ARG A 184 10.99 3.39 -19.93
CA ARG A 184 11.33 4.56 -20.71
C ARG A 184 11.73 5.61 -19.70
N ARG A 185 13.00 5.61 -19.28
CA ARG A 185 13.64 6.84 -18.80
C ARG A 185 13.50 7.81 -19.95
N SER A 186 12.55 8.73 -19.82
CA SER A 186 12.59 10.00 -20.52
C SER A 186 13.91 10.66 -20.11
N SER A 187 14.93 10.47 -20.94
CA SER A 187 16.12 11.29 -20.91
C SER A 187 15.76 12.66 -21.45
N ASN A 188 15.11 13.48 -20.62
CA ASN A 188 15.15 14.93 -20.77
C ASN A 188 16.45 15.41 -20.14
N ALA A 189 17.56 15.18 -20.86
CA ALA A 189 18.79 15.93 -20.63
C ALA A 189 18.68 17.22 -21.45
N GLY A 190 18.06 18.22 -20.84
CA GLY A 190 18.15 19.61 -21.28
C GLY A 190 19.02 20.36 -20.30
N SER A 191 20.26 20.67 -20.69
CA SER A 191 21.03 21.90 -20.41
C SER A 191 22.41 21.75 -21.03
#